data_AF-A0A1X2LFA6-F1
#
_entry.id   AF-A0A1X2LFA6-F1
#
_cell.length_a   1.000
_cell.length_b   1.000
_cell.length_c   1.000
_cell.angle_alpha   90.00
_cell.angle_beta   90.00
_cell.angle_gamma   90.00
#
_symmetry.space_group_name_H-M   'P 1'
#
loop_
_entity.id
_entity.type
_entity.pdbx_description
1 polymer ?
#
loop_
_entity_poly.entity_id
_entity_poly.type
_entity_poly.pdbx_seq_one_letter_code
_entity_poly.pdbx_strand_id
1 'polypeptide(L)'
;FGGNGGNGGTGGTGIGAPGATGGAGGDAGLFGVGGTGGVGGTGVGLPTDPGVSVGGLGGAGGRGGLLIGMGGAGGTGGFSGPLSEGAVGGAGGAGGNAGLIGIGGAGGFGGASGFGA
;
A
#
# COMPACT_ATOMS: atom_id res chain seq x y z
N PHE A 1 14.44 16.02 -16.61
CA PHE A 1 13.89 16.89 -15.57
C PHE A 1 12.38 16.94 -15.72
N GLY A 2 11.61 16.71 -14.64
CA GLY A 2 10.13 16.78 -14.68
C GLY A 2 9.40 15.46 -14.95
N GLY A 3 9.88 14.34 -14.40
CA GLY A 3 9.16 13.06 -14.48
C GLY A 3 8.27 12.86 -13.26
N ASN A 4 7.08 12.29 -13.48
CA ASN A 4 6.26 11.74 -12.40
C ASN A 4 6.96 10.53 -11.78
N GLY A 5 6.63 10.25 -10.52
CA GLY A 5 7.03 9.02 -9.87
C GLY A 5 6.34 7.80 -10.49
N GLY A 6 7.05 6.68 -10.56
CA GLY A 6 6.45 5.40 -10.94
C GLY A 6 5.54 4.85 -9.84
N ASN A 7 4.47 4.15 -10.21
CA ASN A 7 3.61 3.51 -9.21
C ASN A 7 4.31 2.34 -8.55
N GLY A 8 4.04 2.15 -7.27
CA GLY A 8 4.49 0.97 -6.52
C GLY A 8 3.78 -0.30 -7.01
N GLY A 9 4.52 -1.42 -7.01
CA GLY A 9 3.97 -2.72 -7.39
C GLY A 9 3.02 -3.30 -6.34
N THR A 10 2.11 -4.18 -6.75
CA THR A 10 1.23 -4.90 -5.83
C THR A 10 2.00 -5.99 -5.07
N GLY A 11 1.73 -6.14 -3.78
CA GLY A 11 2.28 -7.22 -2.96
C GLY A 11 1.75 -8.60 -3.36
N GLY A 12 2.61 -9.61 -3.33
CA GLY A 12 2.24 -11.00 -3.58
C GLY A 12 1.38 -11.62 -2.48
N THR A 13 0.67 -12.68 -2.83
CA THR A 13 -0.14 -13.46 -1.88
C THR A 13 0.73 -14.39 -1.04
N GLY A 14 0.56 -14.38 0.29
CA GLY A 14 1.20 -15.34 1.19
C GLY A 14 0.27 -16.51 1.50
N ILE A 15 0.66 -17.75 1.20
CA ILE A 15 -0.09 -18.96 1.59
C ILE A 15 0.60 -19.55 2.82
N GLY A 16 -0.13 -19.67 3.92
CA GLY A 16 0.45 -19.99 5.23
C GLY A 16 1.33 -18.86 5.79
N ALA A 17 1.18 -17.64 5.27
CA ALA A 17 1.97 -16.49 5.63
C ALA A 17 1.19 -15.19 5.38
N PRO A 18 1.60 -14.06 5.96
CA PRO A 18 1.04 -12.76 5.62
C PRO A 18 1.22 -12.42 4.14
N GLY A 19 0.32 -11.59 3.62
CA GLY A 19 0.47 -10.99 2.30
C GLY A 19 1.69 -10.06 2.26
N ALA A 20 2.38 -9.99 1.13
CA ALA A 20 3.53 -9.11 1.01
C ALA A 20 3.08 -7.63 0.95
N THR A 21 3.91 -6.72 1.44
CA THR A 21 3.65 -5.28 1.36
C THR A 21 3.64 -4.79 -0.09
N GLY A 22 2.75 -3.85 -0.40
CA GLY A 22 2.77 -3.12 -1.68
C GLY A 22 4.01 -2.24 -1.79
N GLY A 23 4.58 -2.14 -2.99
CA GLY A 23 5.74 -1.29 -3.26
C GLY A 23 5.44 0.18 -3.01
N ALA A 24 6.44 0.95 -2.59
CA ALA A 24 6.29 2.40 -2.51
C ALA A 24 6.18 3.03 -3.91
N GLY A 25 5.40 4.10 -4.03
CA GLY A 25 5.43 4.97 -5.19
C GLY A 25 6.74 5.74 -5.26
N GLY A 26 7.25 5.94 -6.48
CA GLY A 26 8.46 6.71 -6.73
C GLY A 26 8.26 8.21 -6.51
N ASP A 27 9.33 8.91 -6.16
CA ASP A 27 9.31 10.37 -6.08
C ASP A 27 9.36 11.00 -7.48
N ALA A 28 8.67 12.13 -7.64
CA ALA A 28 8.78 12.97 -8.83
C ALA A 28 10.07 13.81 -8.82
N GLY A 29 10.43 14.36 -9.99
CA GLY A 29 11.62 15.22 -10.17
C GLY A 29 11.45 16.66 -9.66
N LEU A 30 11.99 17.66 -10.38
CA LEU A 30 11.77 19.09 -10.02
C LEU A 30 10.29 19.49 -10.06
N PHE A 31 9.55 18.94 -11.02
CA PHE A 31 8.12 19.11 -11.20
C PHE A 31 7.49 17.72 -11.36
N GLY A 32 6.23 17.59 -10.96
CA GLY A 32 5.43 16.39 -11.25
C GLY A 32 4.66 15.85 -10.05
N VAL A 33 3.98 14.73 -10.28
CA VAL A 33 3.19 14.03 -9.28
C VAL A 33 3.93 12.79 -8.81
N GLY A 34 3.98 12.59 -7.50
CA GLY A 34 4.55 11.38 -6.91
C GLY A 34 3.75 10.14 -7.31
N GLY A 35 4.42 9.01 -7.42
CA GLY A 35 3.78 7.74 -7.78
C GLY A 35 2.83 7.27 -6.69
N THR A 36 1.75 6.57 -7.06
CA THR A 36 0.89 5.97 -6.04
C THR A 36 1.59 4.79 -5.38
N GLY A 37 1.35 4.59 -4.08
CA GLY A 37 1.73 3.37 -3.39
C GLY A 37 1.00 2.15 -3.94
N GLY A 38 1.67 1.00 -3.93
CA GLY A 38 1.13 -0.27 -4.38
C GLY A 38 0.16 -0.88 -3.37
N VAL A 39 -0.76 -1.72 -3.84
CA VAL A 39 -1.70 -2.43 -2.97
C VAL A 39 -0.98 -3.55 -2.22
N GLY A 40 -1.29 -3.73 -0.94
CA GLY A 40 -0.81 -4.85 -0.14
C GLY A 40 -1.36 -6.20 -0.63
N GLY A 41 -0.55 -7.24 -0.53
CA GLY A 41 -0.91 -8.60 -0.94
C GLY A 41 -1.89 -9.28 0.00
N THR A 42 -2.53 -10.35 -0.45
CA THR A 42 -3.45 -11.11 0.40
C THR A 42 -2.68 -12.09 1.29
N GLY A 43 -2.96 -12.14 2.59
CA GLY A 43 -2.46 -13.19 3.47
C GLY A 43 -3.50 -14.28 3.65
N VAL A 44 -3.22 -15.50 3.23
CA VAL A 44 -4.13 -16.65 3.32
C VAL A 44 -3.54 -17.68 4.27
N GLY A 45 -4.16 -17.85 5.43
CA GLY A 45 -3.78 -18.83 6.44
C GLY A 45 -4.22 -20.24 6.04
N LEU A 46 -3.53 -21.21 6.62
CA LEU A 46 -3.86 -22.62 6.46
C LEU A 46 -4.73 -23.06 7.64
N PRO A 47 -5.59 -24.08 7.48
CA PRO A 47 -6.44 -24.58 8.56
C PRO A 47 -5.68 -24.98 9.84
N THR A 48 -4.39 -25.31 9.69
CA THR A 48 -3.51 -25.71 10.79
C THR A 48 -2.78 -24.55 11.48
N ASP A 49 -2.81 -23.35 10.89
CA ASP A 49 -2.18 -22.15 11.45
C ASP A 49 -2.97 -20.89 11.05
N PRO A 50 -4.08 -20.60 11.76
CA PRO A 50 -4.93 -19.46 11.41
C PRO A 50 -4.33 -18.10 11.79
N GLY A 51 -3.30 -18.05 12.66
CA GLY A 51 -2.70 -16.79 13.14
C GLY A 51 -1.89 -16.00 12.10
N VAL A 52 -1.61 -16.60 10.94
CA VAL A 52 -0.79 -16.01 9.87
C VAL A 52 -1.59 -15.38 8.72
N SER A 53 -2.93 -15.39 8.77
CA SER A 53 -3.78 -14.66 7.81
C SER A 53 -3.79 -13.16 8.08
N VAL A 54 -2.74 -12.47 7.67
CA VAL A 54 -2.67 -11.00 7.75
C VAL A 54 -2.47 -10.45 6.36
N GLY A 55 -3.32 -9.49 5.96
CA GLY A 55 -3.13 -8.78 4.70
C GLY A 55 -1.85 -7.96 4.71
N GLY A 56 -1.17 -7.90 3.58
CA GLY A 56 0.04 -7.09 3.42
C GLY A 56 -0.25 -5.60 3.56
N LEU A 57 0.71 -4.82 4.03
CA LEU A 57 0.54 -3.37 4.13
C LEU A 57 0.44 -2.74 2.73
N GLY A 58 -0.33 -1.65 2.59
CA GLY A 58 -0.27 -0.80 1.42
C GLY A 58 1.05 -0.04 1.35
N GLY A 59 1.57 0.18 0.14
CA GLY A 59 2.78 0.94 -0.08
C GLY A 59 2.57 2.44 0.16
N ALA A 60 3.60 3.16 0.59
CA ALA A 60 3.52 4.62 0.69
C ALA A 60 3.45 5.26 -0.70
N GLY A 61 2.73 6.38 -0.82
CA GLY A 61 2.79 7.25 -1.99
C GLY A 61 4.13 7.99 -2.08
N GLY A 62 4.62 8.21 -3.30
CA GLY A 62 5.84 8.96 -3.54
C GLY A 62 5.65 10.48 -3.40
N ARG A 63 6.73 11.22 -3.18
CA ARG A 63 6.67 12.68 -3.09
C ARG A 63 6.40 13.32 -4.45
N GLY A 64 5.66 14.43 -4.42
CA GLY A 64 5.51 15.33 -5.57
C GLY A 64 6.81 16.04 -5.92
N GLY A 65 6.80 16.74 -7.06
CA GLY A 65 7.97 17.46 -7.55
C GLY A 65 8.47 18.51 -6.57
N LEU A 66 9.80 18.68 -6.49
CA LEU A 66 10.46 19.52 -5.48
C LEU A 66 9.97 20.98 -5.47
N LEU A 67 9.73 21.59 -6.63
CA LEU A 67 9.30 22.99 -6.73
C LEU A 67 7.79 23.10 -6.84
N ILE A 68 7.20 22.33 -7.76
CA ILE A 68 5.75 22.29 -7.97
C ILE A 68 5.35 20.84 -8.19
N GLY A 69 4.47 20.31 -7.34
CA GLY A 69 4.04 18.94 -7.48
C GLY A 69 3.13 18.43 -6.39
N MET A 70 2.34 17.41 -6.74
CA MET A 70 1.43 16.75 -5.81
C MET A 70 2.02 15.44 -5.32
N GLY A 71 1.86 15.15 -4.03
CA GLY A 71 2.21 13.83 -3.49
C GLY A 71 1.34 12.73 -4.09
N GLY A 72 1.92 11.55 -4.26
CA GLY A 72 1.19 10.35 -4.69
C GLY A 72 0.30 9.81 -3.57
N ALA A 73 -0.83 9.21 -3.92
CA ALA A 73 -1.69 8.56 -2.93
C ALA A 73 -1.01 7.32 -2.33
N GLY A 74 -1.29 7.02 -1.06
CA GLY A 74 -0.91 5.75 -0.43
C GLY A 74 -1.69 4.58 -1.01
N GLY A 75 -1.08 3.40 -1.01
CA GLY A 75 -1.70 2.17 -1.49
C GLY A 75 -2.67 1.57 -0.48
N THR A 76 -3.67 0.83 -0.95
CA THR A 76 -4.61 0.11 -0.09
C THR A 76 -3.93 -1.08 0.58
N GLY A 77 -4.26 -1.38 1.83
CA GLY A 77 -3.83 -2.60 2.51
C GLY A 77 -4.48 -3.86 1.93
N GLY A 78 -3.81 -4.99 2.06
CA GLY A 78 -4.23 -6.28 1.52
C GLY A 78 -5.33 -6.93 2.34
N PHE A 79 -6.08 -7.81 1.71
CA PHE A 79 -7.10 -8.64 2.38
C PHE A 79 -6.45 -9.74 3.24
N SER A 80 -7.09 -10.12 4.34
CA SER A 80 -6.76 -11.37 5.04
C SER A 80 -7.77 -12.48 4.73
N GLY A 81 -7.28 -13.68 4.45
CA GLY A 81 -8.04 -14.79 3.86
C GLY A 81 -9.26 -15.24 4.67
N PRO A 82 -10.26 -15.87 4.02
CA PRO A 82 -11.57 -16.16 4.60
C PRO A 82 -11.58 -17.33 5.60
N LEU A 83 -10.45 -17.98 5.85
CA LEU A 83 -10.37 -19.23 6.63
C LEU A 83 -9.63 -19.07 7.97
N SER A 84 -9.43 -17.85 8.44
CA SER A 84 -8.73 -17.58 9.70
C SER A 84 -9.59 -16.81 10.68
N GLU A 85 -9.86 -17.45 11.81
CA GLU A 85 -10.36 -16.78 13.00
C GLU A 85 -9.31 -15.76 13.49
N GLY A 86 -9.69 -14.50 13.69
CA GLY A 86 -8.76 -13.43 14.09
C GLY A 86 -7.92 -12.82 12.96
N ALA A 87 -8.23 -13.11 11.69
CA ALA A 87 -7.53 -12.53 10.54
C ALA A 87 -7.69 -11.01 10.48
N VAL A 88 -6.60 -10.27 10.20
CA VAL A 88 -6.61 -8.81 10.12
C VAL A 88 -6.17 -8.35 8.73
N GLY A 89 -6.96 -7.48 8.10
CA GLY A 89 -6.55 -6.85 6.84
C GLY A 89 -5.32 -5.96 7.04
N GLY A 90 -4.52 -5.78 5.98
CA GLY A 90 -3.34 -4.93 6.04
C GLY A 90 -3.70 -3.46 6.24
N ALA A 91 -2.86 -2.68 6.91
CA ALA A 91 -3.08 -1.23 6.96
C ALA A 91 -2.84 -0.60 5.58
N GLY A 92 -3.53 0.52 5.31
CA GLY A 92 -3.24 1.35 4.14
C GLY A 92 -1.91 2.07 4.26
N GLY A 93 -1.34 2.45 3.12
CA GLY A 93 -0.09 3.18 3.03
C GLY A 93 -0.28 4.68 3.29
N ALA A 94 0.76 5.36 3.75
CA ALA A 94 0.74 6.81 3.87
C ALA A 94 0.69 7.48 2.49
N GLY A 95 0.04 8.64 2.41
CA GLY A 95 0.16 9.52 1.23
C GLY A 95 1.54 10.16 1.15
N GLY A 96 1.94 10.52 -0.06
CA GLY A 96 3.21 11.19 -0.34
C GLY A 96 3.16 12.67 -0.01
N ASN A 97 4.31 13.27 0.34
CA ASN A 97 4.38 14.70 0.60
C ASN A 97 4.36 15.53 -0.69
N ALA A 98 3.90 16.78 -0.61
CA ALA A 98 4.18 17.77 -1.65
C ALA A 98 5.64 18.24 -1.60
N GLY A 99 6.10 18.92 -2.66
CA GLY A 99 7.32 19.72 -2.64
C GLY A 99 7.10 21.11 -2.04
N LEU A 100 7.69 22.15 -2.64
CA LEU A 100 7.54 23.53 -2.17
C LEU A 100 6.13 24.09 -2.35
N ILE A 101 5.57 23.93 -3.55
CA ILE A 101 4.19 24.31 -3.86
C ILE A 101 3.42 23.08 -4.33
N GLY A 102 2.36 22.74 -3.62
CA GLY A 102 1.48 21.65 -4.01
C GLY A 102 0.65 21.10 -2.87
N ILE A 103 0.04 19.95 -3.12
CA ILE A 103 -0.86 19.27 -2.19
C ILE A 103 -0.29 17.87 -1.92
N GLY A 104 -0.29 17.46 -0.65
CA GLY A 104 0.10 16.10 -0.28
C GLY A 104 -0.88 15.06 -0.86
N GLY A 105 -0.42 13.83 -0.98
CA GLY A 105 -1.23 12.69 -1.36
C GLY A 105 -2.13 12.24 -0.22
N ALA A 106 -3.29 11.68 -0.56
CA ALA A 106 -4.16 11.04 0.42
C ALA A 106 -3.53 9.74 0.94
N GLY A 107 -3.85 9.36 2.18
CA GLY A 107 -3.55 8.03 2.70
C GLY A 107 -4.35 6.94 1.98
N GLY A 108 -3.86 5.71 2.06
CA GLY A 108 -4.50 4.52 1.53
C GLY A 108 -5.53 3.94 2.50
N PHE A 109 -6.48 3.19 1.95
CA PHE A 109 -7.48 2.49 2.75
C PHE A 109 -6.88 1.26 3.44
N GLY A 110 -7.40 0.89 4.62
CA GLY A 110 -7.13 -0.42 5.20
C GLY A 110 -7.72 -1.55 4.36
N GLY A 111 -7.11 -2.73 4.47
CA GLY A 111 -7.59 -3.96 3.87
C GLY A 111 -8.72 -4.59 4.68
N ALA A 112 -9.60 -5.32 4.01
CA ALA A 112 -10.67 -6.05 4.68
C ALA A 112 -10.11 -7.27 5.45
N SER A 113 -10.75 -7.59 6.57
CA SER A 113 -10.50 -8.82 7.32
C SER A 113 -11.32 -9.99 6.78
N GLY A 114 -10.76 -11.20 6.88
CA GLY A 114 -11.46 -12.44 6.59
C GLY A 114 -12.63 -12.69 7.56
N PHE A 115 -13.62 -13.44 7.09
CA PHE A 115 -14.75 -13.86 7.92
C PHE A 115 -14.30 -15.01 8.82
N GLY A 116 -14.36 -14.84 10.14
CA GLY A 116 -14.26 -15.97 11.07
C GLY A 116 -15.52 -16.83 10.97
N ALA A 117 -15.34 -18.16 10.88
CA ALA A 117 -16.42 -19.12 11.05
C ALA A 117 -16.60 -19.46 12.52
#